data_AF-A0A3R9UK20-F1
#
_entry.id   AF-A0A3R9UK20-F1
#
_cell.length_a   1.000
_cell.length_b   1.000
_cell.length_c   1.000
_cell.angle_alpha   90.00
_cell.angle_beta   90.00
_cell.angle_gamma   90.00
#
_symmetry.space_group_name_H-M   'P 1'
#
loop_
_entity.id
_entity.type
_entity.pdbx_description
1 polymer ?
#
loop_
_entity_poly.entity_id
_entity_poly.type
_entity_poly.pdbx_seq_one_letter_code
_entity_poly.pdbx_strand_id
1 'polypeptide(L)'
;MEVVIVPDAKAGGELIAEAMAALVRRKPDALLGVATGSTPLPIYEALAAKVRAGEVDVSRARICQLDEYVGLPAGHPESYRATVLREVVEPLGLSEASFMGPDGSAED
;
A
#
# COMPACT_ATOMS: atom_id res chain seq x y z
N MET A 1 4.86 -15.48 17.16
CA MET A 1 3.96 -14.31 17.12
C MET A 1 4.59 -13.23 17.98
N GLU A 2 4.80 -12.05 17.42
CA GLU A 2 5.32 -10.88 18.12
C GLU A 2 4.20 -9.84 18.23
N VAL A 3 4.10 -9.17 19.39
CA VAL A 3 3.11 -8.12 19.64
C VAL A 3 3.86 -6.86 20.03
N VAL A 4 3.65 -5.79 19.28
CA VAL A 4 4.26 -4.48 19.55
C VAL A 4 3.16 -3.50 19.95
N ILE A 5 3.28 -2.91 21.15
CA ILE A 5 2.36 -1.89 21.65
C ILE A 5 2.98 -0.52 21.34
N VAL A 6 2.25 0.31 20.61
CA VAL A 6 2.66 1.66 20.21
C VAL A 6 1.75 2.71 20.87
N PRO A 7 2.24 3.93 21.12
CA PRO A 7 1.48 4.96 21.82
C PRO A 7 0.28 5.49 21.02
N ASP A 8 0.37 5.49 19.69
CA ASP A 8 -0.68 5.98 18.79
C ASP A 8 -0.56 5.37 17.37
N ALA A 9 -1.54 5.68 16.52
CA ALA A 9 -1.59 5.20 15.14
C ALA A 9 -0.42 5.71 14.27
N LYS A 10 0.10 6.91 14.55
CA LYS A 10 1.22 7.48 13.82
C LYS A 10 2.51 6.69 14.10
N ALA A 11 2.79 6.41 15.37
CA ALA A 11 3.93 5.59 15.78
C ALA A 11 3.84 4.16 15.21
N GLY A 12 2.63 3.58 15.16
CA GLY A 12 2.39 2.31 14.47
C GLY A 12 2.66 2.39 12.96
N GLY A 13 2.19 3.45 12.32
CA GLY A 13 2.44 3.74 10.90
C GLY A 13 3.93 3.83 10.57
N GLU A 14 4.67 4.64 11.33
CA GLU A 14 6.13 4.82 11.18
C GLU A 14 6.89 3.51 11.38
N LEU A 15 6.53 2.72 12.39
CA LEU A 15 7.15 1.42 12.66
C LEU A 15 7.00 0.45 11.48
N ILE A 16 5.77 0.32 10.96
CA ILE A 16 5.49 -0.60 9.85
C ILE A 16 6.09 -0.07 8.54
N ALA A 17 6.03 1.24 8.30
CA ALA A 17 6.65 1.86 7.13
C ALA A 17 8.17 1.63 7.10
N GLU A 18 8.84 1.69 8.25
CA GLU A 18 10.26 1.35 8.35
C GLU A 18 10.53 -0.13 8.07
N ALA A 19 9.67 -1.04 8.55
CA ALA A 19 9.78 -2.46 8.22
C ALA A 19 9.61 -2.73 6.71
N MET A 20 8.66 -2.05 6.07
CA MET A 20 8.45 -2.10 4.62
C MET A 20 9.65 -1.51 3.86
N ALA A 21 10.17 -0.35 4.29
CA ALA A 21 11.34 0.27 3.68
C ALA A 21 12.58 -0.64 3.80
N ALA A 22 12.77 -1.26 4.96
CA ALA A 22 13.83 -2.24 5.19
C ALA A 22 13.69 -3.47 4.29
N LEU A 23 12.47 -3.95 4.05
CA LEU A 23 12.20 -5.01 3.08
C LEU A 23 12.58 -4.58 1.67
N VAL A 24 12.12 -3.41 1.21
CA VAL A 24 12.41 -2.90 -0.14
C VAL A 24 13.90 -2.68 -0.36
N ARG A 25 14.63 -2.14 0.62
CA ARG A 25 16.10 -2.01 0.53
C ARG A 25 16.80 -3.35 0.33
N ARG A 26 16.29 -4.44 0.93
CA ARG A 26 16.82 -5.81 0.74
C ARG A 26 16.32 -6.47 -0.53
N LYS A 27 15.09 -6.18 -0.96
CA LYS A 27 14.42 -6.73 -2.12
C LYS A 27 13.69 -5.61 -2.87
N PRO A 28 14.38 -4.92 -3.80
CA PRO A 28 13.79 -3.77 -4.50
C PRO A 28 12.53 -4.10 -5.30
N ASP A 29 12.35 -5.36 -5.71
CA ASP A 29 11.19 -5.88 -6.45
C ASP A 29 10.15 -6.59 -5.55
N ALA A 30 10.15 -6.26 -4.25
CA ALA A 30 9.22 -6.82 -3.28
C ALA A 30 7.76 -6.62 -3.73
N LEU A 31 6.94 -7.66 -3.51
CA LEU A 31 5.49 -7.58 -3.64
C LEU A 31 4.93 -7.23 -2.26
N LEU A 32 4.39 -6.02 -2.14
CA LEU A 32 3.82 -5.50 -0.90
C LEU A 32 2.31 -5.74 -0.92
N GLY A 33 1.83 -6.57 0.01
CA GLY A 33 0.40 -6.74 0.27
C GLY A 33 -0.15 -5.51 0.98
N VAL A 34 -1.24 -4.94 0.48
CA VAL A 34 -1.84 -3.70 1.01
C VAL A 34 -3.32 -3.87 1.29
N ALA A 35 -3.75 -3.29 2.41
CA ALA A 35 -5.16 -3.20 2.81
C ALA A 35 -5.66 -1.76 2.62
N THR A 36 -6.98 -1.60 2.45
CA THR A 36 -7.67 -0.31 2.48
C THR A 36 -8.15 0.02 3.91
N GLY A 37 -8.72 1.22 4.08
CA GLY A 37 -9.31 1.67 5.34
C GLY A 37 -8.40 2.60 6.15
N SER A 38 -8.93 3.13 7.26
CA SER A 38 -8.25 4.17 8.06
C SER A 38 -7.07 3.64 8.88
N THR A 39 -7.09 2.36 9.27
CA THR A 39 -6.01 1.74 10.06
C THR A 39 -4.65 1.71 9.34
N PRO A 40 -4.54 1.28 8.06
CA PRO A 40 -3.25 1.27 7.37
C PRO A 40 -2.81 2.64 6.83
N LEU A 41 -3.68 3.65 6.79
CA LEU A 41 -3.37 4.96 6.19
C LEU A 41 -2.07 5.61 6.74
N PRO A 42 -1.81 5.65 8.06
CA PRO A 42 -0.56 6.20 8.60
C PRO A 42 0.71 5.47 8.11
N ILE A 43 0.59 4.19 7.72
CA ILE A 43 1.71 3.42 7.18
C ILE A 43 2.09 3.97 5.80
N TYR A 44 1.11 4.17 4.93
CA TYR A 44 1.35 4.64 3.56
C TYR A 44 1.83 6.09 3.53
N GLU A 45 1.27 6.94 4.40
CA GLU A 45 1.73 8.32 4.56
C GLU A 45 3.20 8.38 4.99
N ALA A 46 3.59 7.57 5.98
CA ALA A 46 4.96 7.50 6.47
C ALA A 46 5.92 6.92 5.42
N LEU A 47 5.52 5.86 4.70
CA LEU A 47 6.34 5.28 3.64
C LEU A 47 6.54 6.26 2.48
N ALA A 48 5.48 6.97 2.06
CA ALA A 48 5.56 8.00 1.04
C ALA A 48 6.47 9.17 1.46
N ALA A 49 6.45 9.55 2.74
CA ALA A 49 7.39 10.54 3.27
C ALA A 49 8.86 10.08 3.14
N LYS A 50 9.14 8.81 3.46
CA LYS A 50 10.48 8.22 3.30
C LYS A 50 10.95 8.19 1.84
N VAL A 51 10.05 7.87 0.91
CA VAL A 51 10.32 7.92 -0.54
C VAL A 51 10.66 9.33 -0.98
N ARG A 52 9.85 10.33 -0.60
CA ARG A 52 10.11 11.75 -0.93
C ARG A 52 11.40 12.28 -0.32
N ALA A 53 11.80 11.78 0.85
CA ALA A 53 13.07 12.11 1.51
C ALA A 53 14.27 11.39 0.89
N GLY A 54 14.08 10.44 -0.03
CA GLY A 54 15.14 9.63 -0.62
C GLY A 54 15.70 8.54 0.31
N GLU A 55 15.00 8.21 1.41
CA GLU A 55 15.41 7.17 2.37
C GLU A 55 15.19 5.74 1.86
N VAL A 56 14.31 5.59 0.86
CA VAL A 56 14.02 4.31 0.20
C VAL A 56 13.59 4.55 -1.25
N ASP A 57 14.17 3.77 -2.17
CA ASP A 57 13.74 3.71 -3.57
C ASP A 57 12.74 2.57 -3.73
N VAL A 58 11.48 2.93 -4.00
CA VAL A 58 10.37 1.98 -4.23
C VAL A 58 10.06 1.78 -5.70
N SER A 59 10.80 2.40 -6.64
CA SER A 59 10.46 2.44 -8.08
C SER A 59 10.28 1.06 -8.75
N ARG A 60 10.81 0.00 -8.13
CA ARG A 60 10.72 -1.39 -8.59
C ARG A 60 9.74 -2.26 -7.79
N ALA A 61 9.16 -1.73 -6.71
CA ALA A 61 8.22 -2.45 -5.88
C ALA A 61 6.92 -2.73 -6.64
N ARG A 62 6.23 -3.79 -6.22
CA ARG A 62 4.91 -4.17 -6.74
C ARG A 62 3.90 -4.16 -5.61
N ILE A 63 2.66 -3.82 -5.91
CA ILE A 63 1.56 -3.69 -4.95
C ILE A 63 0.52 -4.77 -5.22
N CYS A 64 0.10 -5.49 -4.17
CA CYS A 64 -0.97 -6.48 -4.25
C CYS A 64 -2.10 -6.10 -3.27
N GLN A 65 -3.29 -5.84 -3.79
CA GLN A 65 -4.49 -5.58 -2.99
C GLN A 65 -5.12 -6.88 -2.49
N LEU A 66 -5.66 -6.86 -1.27
CA LEU A 66 -6.23 -8.06 -0.62
C LEU A 66 -7.57 -8.49 -1.20
N ASP A 67 -8.47 -7.55 -1.41
CA ASP A 67 -9.89 -7.77 -1.68
C ASP A 67 -10.46 -6.69 -2.60
N GLU A 68 -11.62 -6.93 -3.22
CA GLU A 68 -12.36 -5.94 -4.01
C GLU A 68 -13.86 -6.18 -3.83
N TYR A 69 -14.67 -5.11 -3.96
CA TYR A 69 -16.12 -5.25 -4.00
C TYR A 69 -16.58 -5.90 -5.30
N VAL A 70 -17.42 -6.93 -5.19
CA VAL A 70 -18.13 -7.51 -6.34
C VAL A 70 -19.25 -6.58 -6.79
N GLY A 71 -19.36 -6.35 -8.11
CA GLY A 71 -20.49 -5.64 -8.71
C GLY A 71 -20.39 -4.12 -8.71
N LEU A 72 -19.31 -3.53 -8.18
CA LEU A 72 -19.03 -2.10 -8.42
C LEU A 72 -18.54 -1.90 -9.86
N PRO A 73 -19.01 -0.85 -10.57
CA PRO A 73 -18.48 -0.50 -11.88
C PRO A 73 -16.98 -0.21 -11.82
N ALA A 74 -16.26 -0.57 -12.89
CA ALA A 74 -14.88 -0.15 -13.06
C ALA A 74 -14.75 1.38 -12.95
N GLY A 75 -13.80 1.85 -12.13
CA GLY A 75 -13.59 3.28 -11.89
C GLY A 75 -14.54 3.89 -10.86
N HIS A 76 -15.39 3.11 -10.17
CA HIS A 76 -16.17 3.62 -9.05
C HIS A 76 -15.24 4.22 -7.98
N PRO A 77 -15.50 5.45 -7.49
CA PRO A 77 -14.58 6.17 -6.60
C PRO A 77 -14.37 5.48 -5.24
N GLU A 78 -15.35 4.68 -4.81
CA GLU A 78 -15.31 3.87 -3.59
C GLU A 78 -14.88 2.41 -3.82
N SER A 79 -14.44 2.05 -5.04
CA SER A 79 -13.80 0.75 -5.25
C SER A 79 -12.49 0.68 -4.47
N TYR A 80 -12.12 -0.50 -3.97
CA TYR A 80 -10.86 -0.65 -3.26
C TYR A 80 -9.67 -0.41 -4.18
N ARG A 81 -9.80 -0.75 -5.48
CA ARG A 81 -8.84 -0.35 -6.51
C ARG A 81 -8.63 1.16 -6.53
N ALA A 82 -9.70 1.96 -6.59
CA ALA A 82 -9.58 3.41 -6.62
C ALA A 82 -8.90 3.95 -5.35
N THR A 83 -9.24 3.39 -4.18
CA THR A 83 -8.61 3.74 -2.91
C THR A 83 -7.11 3.39 -2.91
N VAL A 84 -6.71 2.17 -3.33
CA VAL A 84 -5.30 1.77 -3.37
C VAL A 84 -4.49 2.62 -4.36
N LEU A 85 -5.06 2.92 -5.53
CA LEU A 85 -4.40 3.80 -6.50
C LEU A 85 -4.12 5.19 -5.90
N ARG A 86 -5.12 5.78 -5.24
CA ARG A 86 -5.05 7.11 -4.64
C ARG A 86 -4.17 7.19 -3.39
N GLU A 87 -4.25 6.19 -2.52
CA GLU A 87 -3.64 6.25 -1.18
C GLU A 87 -2.29 5.53 -1.08
N VAL A 88 -1.98 4.66 -2.04
CA VAL A 88 -0.74 3.87 -2.05
C VAL A 88 0.07 4.12 -3.32
N VAL A 89 -0.48 3.85 -4.50
CA VAL A 89 0.30 3.84 -5.74
C VAL A 89 0.77 5.24 -6.11
N GLU A 90 -0.15 6.21 -6.17
CA GLU A 90 0.18 7.60 -6.52
C GLU A 90 1.12 8.26 -5.49
N PRO A 91 0.90 8.20 -4.16
CA PRO A 91 1.79 8.83 -3.18
C PRO A 91 3.20 8.24 -3.12
N LEU A 92 3.36 6.97 -3.52
CA LEU A 92 4.66 6.31 -3.64
C LEU A 92 5.38 6.61 -4.97
N GLY A 93 4.75 7.36 -5.88
CA GLY A 93 5.29 7.66 -7.21
C GLY A 93 5.34 6.45 -8.12
N LEU A 94 4.49 5.45 -7.87
CA LEU A 94 4.37 4.25 -8.67
C LEU A 94 3.34 4.45 -9.80
N SER A 95 3.39 3.56 -10.79
CA SER A 95 2.37 3.51 -11.85
C SER A 95 1.39 2.37 -11.63
N GLU A 96 0.23 2.44 -12.27
CA GLU A 96 -0.78 1.37 -12.22
C GLU A 96 -0.25 0.01 -12.70
N ALA A 97 0.80 0.00 -13.54
CA ALA A 97 1.47 -1.24 -13.97
C ALA A 97 2.21 -1.98 -12.83
N SER A 98 2.47 -1.32 -11.71
CA SER A 98 3.04 -1.95 -10.50
C SER A 98 2.00 -2.63 -9.62
N PHE A 99 0.71 -2.39 -9.89
CA PHE A 99 -0.41 -2.79 -9.06
C PHE A 99 -1.12 -4.02 -9.63
N MET A 100 -1.52 -4.92 -8.73
CA MET A 100 -2.40 -6.04 -9.03
C MET A 100 -3.43 -6.21 -7.91
N GLY A 101 -4.63 -6.65 -8.26
CA GLY A 101 -5.71 -6.91 -7.31
C GLY A 101 -6.79 -7.78 -7.96
N PRO A 102 -7.78 -8.23 -7.16
CA PRO A 102 -8.92 -8.97 -7.69
C PRO A 102 -9.71 -8.14 -8.72
N ASP A 103 -10.27 -8.82 -9.71
CA ASP A 103 -11.22 -8.21 -10.66
C ASP A 103 -12.65 -8.41 -10.14
N GLY A 104 -13.24 -7.36 -9.57
CA GLY A 104 -14.61 -7.38 -9.04
C GLY A 104 -15.71 -7.52 -10.12
N SER A 105 -15.33 -7.56 -11.39
CA SER A 105 -16.21 -7.81 -12.53
C SER A 105 -16.04 -9.19 -13.17
N ALA A 106 -15.12 -10.02 -12.66
CA ALA A 106 -14.90 -11.36 -13.16
C ALA A 106 -16.15 -12.25 -12.99
N GLU A 107 -16.37 -13.13 -13.96
CA GLU A 107 -17.35 -14.22 -13.84
C GLU A 107 -16.81 -15.28 -12.86
N ASP A 108 -17.72 -15.94 -12.11
CA ASP A 108 -17.41 -17.01 -11.16
C ASP A 108 -16.88 -18.30 -11.85
#